data_AF-A0A2A2K4D7-F1
#
_entry.id   AF-A0A2A2K4D7-F1
#
_cell.length_a   1.000
_cell.length_b   1.000
_cell.length_c   1.000
_cell.angle_alpha   90.00
_cell.angle_beta   90.00
_cell.angle_gamma   90.00
#
_symmetry.space_group_name_H-M   'P 1'
#
loop_
_entity.id
_entity.type
_entity.pdbx_description
1 polymer ?
#
loop_
_entity_poly.entity_id
_entity_poly.type
_entity_poly.pdbx_seq_one_letter_code
_entity_poly.pdbx_strand_id
1 'polypeptide(L)'
;MAAGYAAPIVELYGGSKNNYKLSQKELEKTLGRADIADKKIALISIAGAFRKGKSFLLNFLVTYLEHLQKGGKGEWFDETTVLDKFNWRGGADRDTNGIFIWSVPYILEDQNGEEVSFSMKRGSQSRQITVAFQKM
;
A
#
# COMPACT_ATOMS: atom_id res chain seq x y z
N MET A 1 15.99 4.80 5.31
CA MET A 1 14.92 4.40 4.37
C MET A 1 14.05 5.62 4.10
N ALA A 2 13.64 5.88 2.85
CA ALA A 2 12.75 6.99 2.55
C ALA A 2 11.40 6.77 3.24
N ALA A 3 10.82 7.84 3.81
CA ALA A 3 9.48 7.78 4.38
C ALA A 3 8.47 7.51 3.25
N GLY A 4 7.60 6.51 3.44
CA GLY A 4 6.53 6.22 2.51
C GLY A 4 5.48 7.33 2.49
N TYR A 5 4.78 7.48 1.38
CA TYR A 5 3.72 8.46 1.20
C TYR A 5 2.64 7.92 0.25
N ALA A 6 1.46 8.52 0.28
CA ALA A 6 0.40 8.24 -0.66
C ALA A 6 0.71 8.88 -2.03
N ALA A 7 1.23 8.10 -2.97
CA ALA A 7 1.53 8.57 -4.32
C ALA A 7 0.26 8.52 -5.19
N PRO A 8 -0.15 9.62 -5.84
CA PRO A 8 -1.28 9.60 -6.74
C PRO A 8 -0.91 8.86 -8.03
N ILE A 9 -1.61 7.77 -8.32
CA ILE A 9 -1.44 7.02 -9.58
C ILE A 9 -2.54 7.33 -10.58
N VAL A 10 -3.71 7.79 -10.14
CA VAL A 10 -4.77 8.26 -11.01
C VAL A 10 -5.30 9.58 -10.48
N GLU A 11 -5.25 10.63 -11.31
CA GLU A 11 -5.67 11.99 -10.94
C GLU A 11 -6.68 12.53 -11.96
N LEU A 12 -7.50 13.50 -11.53
CA LEU A 12 -8.36 14.25 -12.44
C LEU A 12 -7.51 15.14 -13.34
N TYR A 13 -7.78 15.11 -14.64
CA TYR A 13 -7.07 15.88 -15.65
C TYR A 13 -8.00 16.87 -16.34
N GLY A 14 -7.49 18.08 -16.58
CA GLY A 14 -8.21 19.11 -17.37
C GLY A 14 -9.46 19.69 -16.72
N GLY A 15 -9.59 19.66 -15.39
CA GLY A 15 -10.68 20.31 -14.64
C GLY A 15 -12.08 19.69 -14.83
N SER A 16 -12.22 18.70 -15.70
CA SER A 16 -13.47 17.96 -15.90
C SER A 16 -13.62 16.82 -14.89
N LYS A 17 -14.86 16.50 -14.47
CA LYS A 17 -15.13 15.46 -13.46
C LYS A 17 -14.89 14.02 -13.93
N ASN A 18 -14.70 13.81 -15.24
CA ASN A 18 -14.65 12.46 -15.84
C ASN A 18 -13.37 12.14 -16.60
N ASN A 19 -12.43 13.09 -16.72
CA ASN A 19 -11.15 12.80 -17.35
C ASN A 19 -10.13 12.44 -16.28
N TYR A 20 -9.64 11.20 -16.34
CA TYR A 20 -8.61 10.68 -15.45
C TYR A 20 -7.32 10.47 -16.21
N LYS A 21 -6.19 10.79 -15.58
CA LYS A 21 -4.86 10.51 -16.11
C LYS A 21 -4.11 9.57 -15.18
N LEU A 22 -3.55 8.52 -15.77
CA LEU A 22 -2.63 7.61 -15.08
C LEU A 22 -1.26 8.29 -14.97
N SER A 23 -0.72 8.33 -13.76
CA SER A 23 0.66 8.75 -13.50
C SER A 23 1.59 7.55 -13.67
N GLN A 24 1.99 7.29 -14.91
CA GLN A 24 2.94 6.21 -15.23
C GLN A 24 4.25 6.34 -14.46
N LYS A 25 4.73 7.58 -14.27
CA LYS A 25 5.95 7.88 -13.51
C LYS A 25 5.87 7.41 -12.05
N GLU A 26 4.75 7.64 -11.36
CA GLU A 26 4.60 7.20 -9.96
C GLU A 26 4.44 5.68 -9.85
N LEU A 27 3.78 5.07 -10.84
CA LEU A 27 3.65 3.62 -10.91
C LEU A 27 5.00 2.94 -11.15
N GLU A 28 5.80 3.42 -12.10
CA GLU A 28 7.15 2.92 -12.38
C GLU A 28 8.10 3.12 -11.19
N LYS A 29 8.03 4.27 -10.51
CA LYS A 29 8.81 4.48 -9.27
C LYS A 29 8.46 3.51 -8.15
N THR A 30 7.18 3.13 -8.04
CA THR A 30 6.69 2.29 -6.93
C THR A 30 6.85 0.80 -7.24
N LEU A 31 6.46 0.37 -8.43
CA LEU A 31 6.40 -1.04 -8.85
C LEU A 31 7.57 -1.45 -9.77
N GLY A 32 8.21 -0.51 -10.46
CA GLY A 32 9.32 -0.78 -11.39
C GLY A 32 10.69 -0.84 -10.72
N ARG A 33 10.73 -1.08 -9.40
CA ARG A 33 11.99 -1.11 -8.65
C ARG A 33 12.68 -2.47 -8.81
N ALA A 34 14.01 -2.45 -8.95
CA ALA A 34 14.79 -3.66 -9.17
C ALA A 34 14.74 -4.64 -7.97
N ASP A 35 14.49 -4.15 -6.75
CA ASP A 35 14.41 -4.96 -5.53
C ASP A 35 13.14 -5.82 -5.43
N ILE A 36 12.21 -5.66 -6.37
CA ILE A 36 10.92 -6.35 -6.40
C ILE A 36 10.55 -6.99 -7.75
N ALA A 37 11.37 -6.82 -8.79
CA ALA A 37 11.04 -7.25 -10.16
C ALA A 37 10.67 -8.74 -10.28
N ASP A 38 11.32 -9.60 -9.49
CA ASP A 38 11.12 -11.06 -9.51
C ASP A 38 10.22 -11.58 -8.37
N LYS A 39 9.56 -10.69 -7.61
CA LYS A 39 8.75 -11.06 -6.45
C LYS A 39 7.27 -11.16 -6.80
N LYS A 40 6.56 -12.06 -6.11
CA LYS A 40 5.10 -12.12 -6.18
C LYS A 40 4.50 -10.89 -5.51
N ILE A 41 3.54 -10.25 -6.18
CA ILE A 41 2.88 -9.04 -5.68
C ILE A 41 1.48 -9.37 -5.17
N ALA A 42 1.20 -9.00 -3.93
CA ALA A 42 -0.14 -8.92 -3.36
C ALA A 42 -0.59 -7.45 -3.34
N LEU A 43 -1.75 -7.17 -3.92
CA LEU A 43 -2.36 -5.84 -3.93
C LEU A 43 -3.50 -5.80 -2.92
N ILE A 44 -3.41 -4.95 -1.91
CA ILE A 44 -4.53 -4.68 -1.00
C ILE A 44 -5.22 -3.42 -1.49
N SER A 45 -6.50 -3.53 -1.87
CA SER A 45 -7.31 -2.39 -2.31
C SER A 45 -8.48 -2.14 -1.37
N ILE A 46 -8.64 -0.89 -0.93
CA ILE A 46 -9.80 -0.45 -0.15
C ILE A 46 -10.60 0.54 -0.99
N ALA A 47 -11.84 0.18 -1.28
CA ALA A 47 -12.83 1.00 -1.99
C ALA A 47 -14.12 1.11 -1.17
N GLY A 48 -14.88 2.17 -1.39
CA GLY A 48 -16.17 2.37 -0.71
C GLY A 48 -16.55 3.84 -0.62
N ALA A 49 -17.69 4.13 0.00
CA ALA A 49 -18.23 5.49 0.10
C ALA A 49 -17.29 6.46 0.84
N PHE A 50 -17.38 7.74 0.47
CA PHE A 50 -16.66 8.84 1.10
C PHE A 50 -16.97 8.93 2.61
N ARG A 51 -15.98 9.34 3.42
CA ARG A 51 -16.03 9.46 4.90
C ARG A 51 -16.31 8.20 5.72
N LYS A 52 -16.16 6.99 5.17
CA LYS A 52 -16.30 5.73 5.92
C LYS A 52 -15.00 5.22 6.57
N GLY A 53 -14.09 6.12 6.94
CA GLY A 53 -12.86 5.73 7.67
C GLY A 53 -11.80 4.99 6.87
N LYS A 54 -11.83 5.02 5.52
CA LYS A 54 -10.86 4.30 4.68
C LYS A 54 -9.39 4.67 4.97
N SER A 55 -9.09 5.98 5.03
CA SER A 55 -7.74 6.47 5.34
C SER A 55 -7.28 6.05 6.74
N PHE A 56 -8.20 5.98 7.69
CA PHE A 56 -7.93 5.50 9.04
C PHE A 56 -7.55 4.01 9.01
N LEU A 57 -8.33 3.16 8.34
CA LEU A 57 -8.00 1.73 8.18
C LEU A 57 -6.65 1.52 7.47
N LEU A 58 -6.34 2.34 6.46
CA LEU A 58 -5.06 2.28 5.75
C LEU A 58 -3.86 2.58 6.67
N ASN A 59 -4.02 3.48 7.64
CA ASN A 59 -2.97 3.71 8.64
C ASN A 59 -2.65 2.46 9.45
N PHE A 60 -3.67 1.71 9.90
CA PHE A 60 -3.44 0.44 10.60
C PHE A 60 -2.70 -0.56 9.72
N LEU A 61 -3.10 -0.71 8.45
CA LEU A 61 -2.46 -1.65 7.54
C LEU A 61 -0.99 -1.30 7.31
N VAL A 62 -0.68 -0.03 7.01
CA VAL A 62 0.70 0.40 6.74
C VAL A 62 1.57 0.32 8.00
N THR A 63 1.04 0.72 9.16
CA THR A 63 1.75 0.58 10.44
C THR A 63 2.01 -0.89 10.78
N TYR A 64 1.04 -1.76 10.55
CA TYR A 64 1.20 -3.21 10.75
C TYR A 64 2.23 -3.83 9.81
N LEU A 65 2.16 -3.51 8.51
CA LEU A 65 3.12 -4.00 7.52
C LEU A 65 4.54 -3.50 7.83
N GLU A 66 4.68 -2.27 8.34
CA GLU A 66 5.96 -1.73 8.80
C GLU A 66 6.50 -2.48 10.04
N HIS A 67 5.63 -2.84 10.99
CA HIS A 67 5.99 -3.69 12.12
C HIS A 67 6.49 -5.07 11.66
N LEU A 68 5.77 -5.73 10.74
CA LEU A 68 6.16 -7.03 10.20
C LEU A 68 7.49 -6.97 9.44
N GLN A 69 7.69 -5.96 8.59
CA GLN A 69 8.93 -5.81 7.83
C GLN A 69 10.16 -5.58 8.72
N LYS A 70 9.96 -4.98 9.91
CA LYS A 70 11.02 -4.82 10.92
C LYS A 70 11.29 -6.10 11.73
N GLY A 71 10.64 -7.22 11.41
CA GLY A 71 10.77 -8.48 12.13
C GLY A 71 10.05 -8.49 13.48
N GLY A 72 9.09 -7.58 13.67
CA GLY A 72 8.29 -7.50 14.87
C GLY A 72 7.54 -8.81 15.14
N LYS A 73 7.60 -9.29 16.38
CA LYS A 73 6.89 -10.46 16.88
C LYS A 73 6.06 -10.02 18.09
N GLY A 74 4.78 -10.37 18.13
CA GLY A 74 3.89 -10.05 19.24
C GLY A 74 3.02 -8.83 19.00
N GLU A 75 2.77 -8.05 20.05
CA GLU A 75 1.91 -6.87 19.99
C GLU A 75 2.50 -5.78 19.09
N TRP A 76 1.68 -5.27 18.19
CA TRP A 76 2.06 -4.26 17.20
C TRP A 76 1.30 -2.94 17.35
N PHE A 77 0.30 -2.91 18.23
CA PHE A 77 -0.63 -1.79 18.40
C PHE A 77 -0.96 -1.59 19.88
N ASP A 78 -0.85 -0.35 20.33
CA ASP A 78 -1.19 0.13 21.66
C ASP A 78 -1.66 1.60 21.61
N GLU A 79 -1.93 2.21 22.76
CA GLU A 79 -2.37 3.61 22.87
C GLU A 79 -1.30 4.63 22.43
N THR A 80 -0.02 4.23 22.38
CA THR A 80 1.10 5.08 21.95
C THR A 80 1.36 5.00 20.45
N THR A 81 0.70 4.06 19.76
CA THR A 81 0.92 3.80 18.34
C THR A 81 0.39 4.94 17.48
N VAL A 82 1.30 5.56 16.73
CA VAL A 82 0.97 6.71 15.85
C VAL A 82 0.44 6.22 14.50
N LEU A 83 -0.72 6.76 14.10
CA LEU A 83 -1.42 6.46 12.85
C LEU A 83 -1.47 7.69 11.93
N ASP A 84 -0.34 8.03 11.33
CA ASP A 84 -0.11 9.30 10.60
C ASP A 84 0.33 9.14 9.14
N LYS A 85 0.35 7.91 8.62
CA LYS A 85 0.87 7.59 7.27
C LYS A 85 0.01 8.17 6.14
N PHE A 86 -1.30 8.21 6.34
CA PHE A 86 -2.29 8.84 5.48
C PHE A 86 -2.97 9.96 6.23
N ASN A 87 -3.11 11.11 5.58
CA ASN A 87 -3.89 12.20 6.14
C ASN A 87 -5.35 11.75 6.33
N TRP A 88 -5.83 11.91 7.56
CA TRP A 88 -7.21 11.65 7.95
C TRP A 88 -7.64 12.70 8.97
N ARG A 89 -8.83 13.26 8.78
CA ARG A 89 -9.44 14.22 9.70
C ARG A 89 -10.93 13.93 9.84
N GLY A 90 -11.50 14.22 11.01
CA GLY A 90 -12.95 14.42 11.16
C GLY A 90 -13.42 15.64 10.33
N GLY A 91 -14.69 15.71 9.92
CA GLY A 91 -15.21 16.79 9.06
C GLY A 91 -15.97 16.32 7.81
N ALA A 92 -16.55 17.24 7.03
CA ALA A 92 -17.34 16.93 5.83
C ALA A 92 -16.55 17.10 4.51
N ASP A 93 -15.39 17.75 4.56
CA ASP A 93 -14.67 18.18 3.36
C ASP A 93 -13.89 17.06 2.66
N ARG A 94 -13.90 17.14 1.33
CA ARG A 94 -13.30 16.17 0.41
C ARG A 94 -11.78 16.30 0.37
N ASP A 95 -11.11 15.33 0.99
CA ASP A 95 -9.65 15.37 1.17
C ASP A 95 -8.84 14.67 0.06
N THR A 96 -9.47 13.92 -0.86
CA THR A 96 -8.73 13.08 -1.84
C THR A 96 -9.59 12.73 -3.06
N ASN A 97 -9.07 12.96 -4.27
CA ASN A 97 -9.68 12.60 -5.56
C ASN A 97 -8.76 11.62 -6.29
N GLY A 98 -9.30 10.49 -6.78
CA GLY A 98 -8.57 9.55 -7.62
C GLY A 98 -8.11 8.28 -6.90
N ILE A 99 -7.06 7.66 -7.45
CA ILE A 99 -6.46 6.42 -6.94
C ILE A 99 -5.02 6.72 -6.54
N PHE A 100 -4.64 6.20 -5.38
CA PHE A 100 -3.33 6.40 -4.81
C PHE A 100 -2.74 5.05 -4.44
N ILE A 101 -1.42 4.99 -4.38
CA ILE A 101 -0.66 3.83 -3.97
C ILE A 101 0.29 4.24 -2.84
N TRP A 102 0.56 3.33 -1.91
CA TRP A 102 1.65 3.56 -0.98
C TRP A 102 2.98 3.43 -1.73
N SER A 103 3.80 4.47 -1.69
CA SER A 103 5.01 4.61 -2.53
C SER A 103 6.14 3.65 -2.17
N VAL A 104 6.09 3.01 -1.01
CA VAL A 104 7.11 2.10 -0.51
C VAL A 104 6.50 0.71 -0.32
N PRO A 105 6.75 -0.25 -1.21
CA PRO A 105 6.23 -1.59 -1.05
C PRO A 105 6.87 -2.30 0.14
N TYR A 106 6.09 -3.13 0.83
CA TYR A 106 6.56 -3.95 1.93
C TYR A 106 6.97 -5.33 1.39
N ILE A 107 8.20 -5.75 1.67
CA ILE A 107 8.70 -7.08 1.34
C ILE A 107 8.60 -7.92 2.60
N LEU A 108 7.76 -8.95 2.57
CA LEU A 108 7.58 -9.87 3.68
C LEU A 108 8.07 -11.27 3.29
N GLU A 109 8.65 -11.96 4.26
CA GLU A 109 9.01 -13.37 4.10
C GLU A 109 7.78 -14.24 4.37
N ASP A 110 7.61 -15.30 3.58
CA ASP A 110 6.59 -16.30 3.87
C ASP A 110 6.98 -17.07 5.15
N GLN A 111 5.99 -17.47 5.94
CA GLN A 111 6.20 -18.16 7.21
C GLN A 111 6.65 -19.60 7.01
N ASN A 112 6.57 -20.10 5.76
CA ASN A 112 6.85 -21.48 5.40
C ASN A 112 8.19 -21.56 4.66
N GLY A 113 9.24 -21.97 5.37
CA GLY A 113 10.42 -22.57 4.75
C GLY A 113 10.16 -23.96 4.14
N GLU A 114 8.98 -24.25 3.59
CA GLU A 114 8.59 -25.59 3.15
C GLU A 114 8.12 -25.72 1.70
N GLU A 115 8.46 -26.88 1.14
CA GLU A 115 8.46 -27.30 -0.24
C GLU A 115 7.05 -27.63 -0.74
N VAL A 116 6.37 -26.66 -1.35
CA VAL A 116 5.17 -26.95 -2.14
C VAL A 116 5.60 -27.42 -3.52
N SER A 117 5.73 -28.73 -3.68
CA SER A 117 5.88 -29.39 -4.98
C SER A 117 4.60 -29.19 -5.81
N PHE A 118 4.67 -28.29 -6.79
CA PHE A 118 4.25 -28.59 -8.15
C PHE A 118 5.10 -27.76 -9.12
N SER A 119 6.14 -28.41 -9.66
CA SER A 119 6.96 -28.03 -10.81
C SER A 119 7.25 -26.52 -11.03
N MET A 120 8.23 -25.98 -10.28
CA MET A 120 9.45 -25.33 -10.78
C MET A 120 10.11 -24.58 -9.60
N LYS A 121 11.11 -25.19 -8.96
CA LYS A 121 11.86 -24.55 -7.87
C LYS A 121 12.71 -23.39 -8.37
N ARG A 122 12.56 -22.22 -7.72
CA ARG A 122 13.70 -21.34 -7.38
C ARG A 122 13.33 -20.40 -6.22
N GLY A 123 14.00 -20.58 -5.09
CA GLY A 123 14.17 -19.57 -4.02
C GLY A 123 12.98 -19.30 -3.11
N SER A 124 13.27 -19.07 -1.82
CA SER A 124 12.38 -18.50 -0.81
C SER A 124 11.54 -17.37 -1.43
N GLN A 125 10.23 -17.60 -1.54
CA GLN A 125 9.32 -16.69 -2.24
C GLN A 125 8.91 -15.58 -1.27
N SER A 126 9.74 -14.55 -1.13
CA SER A 126 9.31 -13.32 -0.45
C SER A 126 8.09 -12.76 -1.17
N ARG A 127 7.00 -12.53 -0.44
CA ARG A 127 5.80 -11.90 -0.96
C ARG A 127 5.95 -10.40 -0.80
N GLN A 128 5.77 -9.66 -1.88
CA GLN A 128 5.62 -8.23 -1.82
C GLN A 128 4.16 -7.91 -1.54
N ILE A 129 3.89 -7.04 -0.59
CA ILE A 129 2.56 -6.45 -0.39
C ILE A 129 2.66 -4.97 -0.79
N THR A 130 1.87 -4.61 -1.78
CA THR A 130 1.64 -3.21 -2.15
C THR A 130 0.21 -2.86 -1.80
N VAL A 131 0.00 -1.75 -1.09
CA VAL A 131 -1.33 -1.28 -0.73
C VAL A 131 -1.71 -0.17 -1.71
N ALA A 132 -2.77 -0.40 -2.48
CA ALA A 132 -3.41 0.61 -3.31
C ALA A 132 -4.75 1.01 -2.69
N PHE A 133 -5.23 2.22 -2.95
CA PHE A 133 -6.54 2.61 -2.48
C PHE A 133 -7.28 3.46 -3.49
N GLN A 134 -8.57 3.18 -3.59
CA GLN A 134 -9.50 3.88 -4.46
C GLN A 134 -10.51 4.63 -3.60
N LYS A 135 -10.59 5.95 -3.76
CA LYS A 135 -11.59 6.77 -3.07
C LYS A 135 -12.55 7.36 -4.09
N MET A 136 -13.68 6.67 -4.27
CA MET A 136 -14.87 7.23 -4.92
C MET A 136 -15.58 8.18 -3.94
#